data_AF-A0A3R5SNY6-F1
#
_entry.id   AF-A0A3R5SNY6-F1
#
_cell.length_a   1.000
_cell.length_b   1.000
_cell.length_c   1.000
_cell.angle_alpha   90.00
_cell.angle_beta   90.00
_cell.angle_gamma   90.00
#
_symmetry.space_group_name_H-M   'P 1'
#
loop_
_entity.id
_entity.type
_entity.pdbx_description
1 polymer ?
#
loop_
_entity_poly.entity_id
_entity_poly.type
_entity_poly.pdbx_seq_one_letter_code
_entity_poly.pdbx_strand_id
1 'polypeptide(L)'
;MDGSLPSSCLPSPVSEKLPVTLLIREPHFQQLFMLLEELSKLDFNFSKMESQERRGLQTTARILSRKVWELLMLLPTNQSMLEGFKQIVSEDCDEQKASWNALLDSVGPHKLMYSLQIVETLSRPVRNRKRSFMRSGGGDSIMSTDSEMDVTENPEEIWSQKFITKGGLKHLLNVFKSGSLQANEDEEWSQWNQECLAYLLRLISQFSVDSSDAEAGHDDVFETYESPRRKMKRKGGNEKIVIPRLNKSTLAMLNIDTGLSILMQILYDAAVPRESGPIHTGTWGRAEVVHYSLSFLVSWTYSCDNVRQALCSSPKFVPWLKRLTLEAPEPFVRREACMGLYRLCLGRTTDGKTGYPLLIPMITNLLSFLDNALSIKPQKTYTDVSNKKLELFFFIGMITIWDYYTNGTGNRSIC
;
A
#
# COMPACT_ATOMS: atom_id res chain seq x y z
N MET A 1 48.19 -2.61 -18.89
CA MET A 1 48.55 -3.01 -17.51
C MET A 1 48.90 -4.48 -17.61
N ASP A 2 50.20 -4.77 -17.64
CA ASP A 2 50.73 -6.12 -17.84
C ASP A 2 50.30 -7.03 -16.70
N GLY A 3 49.70 -8.18 -17.03
CA GLY A 3 49.16 -9.17 -16.10
C GLY A 3 50.23 -9.98 -15.36
N SER A 4 51.36 -9.36 -15.00
CA SER A 4 52.53 -10.01 -14.39
C SER A 4 52.54 -9.96 -12.85
N LEU A 5 51.56 -9.30 -12.21
CA LEU A 5 51.43 -9.24 -10.75
C LEU A 5 50.21 -10.05 -10.29
N PRO A 6 50.36 -10.99 -9.34
CA PRO A 6 49.22 -11.70 -8.79
C PRO A 6 48.27 -10.73 -8.08
N SER A 7 46.96 -10.93 -8.23
CA SER A 7 45.94 -10.02 -7.70
C SER A 7 46.02 -9.77 -6.19
N SER A 8 46.68 -10.68 -5.45
CA SER A 8 46.98 -10.55 -4.02
C SER A 8 47.98 -9.45 -3.68
N CYS A 9 48.73 -8.93 -4.66
CA CYS A 9 49.69 -7.83 -4.49
C CYS A 9 49.12 -6.46 -4.85
N LEU A 10 47.86 -6.39 -5.25
CA LEU A 10 47.18 -5.12 -5.49
C LEU A 10 46.84 -4.46 -4.15
N PRO A 11 47.02 -3.13 -4.00
CA PRO A 11 46.58 -2.42 -2.82
C PRO A 11 45.06 -2.57 -2.65
N SER A 12 44.59 -2.54 -1.40
CA SER A 12 43.14 -2.51 -1.14
C SER A 12 42.51 -1.41 -1.99
N PRO A 13 41.40 -1.69 -2.72
CA PRO A 13 40.75 -0.69 -3.54
C PRO A 13 40.42 0.53 -2.67
N VAL A 14 40.72 1.71 -3.19
CA VAL A 14 40.42 2.98 -2.53
C VAL A 14 38.92 3.01 -2.26
N SER A 15 38.51 3.29 -1.02
CA SER A 15 37.10 3.26 -0.59
C SER A 15 36.18 4.14 -1.46
N GLU A 16 36.75 5.19 -2.05
CA GLU A 16 36.06 6.10 -2.97
C GLU A 16 35.76 5.51 -4.36
N LYS A 17 36.51 4.48 -4.77
CA LYS A 17 36.34 3.79 -6.06
C LYS A 17 35.53 2.50 -5.94
N LEU A 18 35.01 2.20 -4.75
CA LEU A 18 34.10 1.08 -4.58
C LEU A 18 32.83 1.33 -5.40
N PRO A 19 32.28 0.31 -6.09
CA PRO A 19 31.08 0.46 -6.91
C PRO A 19 29.91 1.12 -6.17
N VAL A 20 29.73 0.76 -4.89
CA VAL A 20 28.70 1.33 -4.02
C VAL A 20 28.88 2.85 -3.83
N THR A 21 30.12 3.29 -3.56
CA THR A 21 30.44 4.71 -3.37
C THR A 21 30.27 5.51 -4.67
N LEU A 22 30.62 4.91 -5.81
CA LEU A 22 30.48 5.56 -7.12
C LEU A 22 29.02 5.72 -7.54
N LEU A 23 28.19 4.70 -7.31
CA LEU A 23 26.76 4.72 -7.70
C LEU A 23 25.92 5.70 -6.86
N ILE A 24 26.32 5.98 -5.62
CA ILE A 24 25.61 6.94 -4.75
C ILE A 24 26.01 8.39 -5.04
N ARG A 25 27.21 8.61 -5.59
CA ARG A 25 27.69 9.94 -5.94
C ARG A 25 26.98 10.44 -7.20
N GLU A 26 26.68 11.73 -7.23
CA GLU A 26 26.27 12.39 -8.47
C GLU A 26 27.42 12.33 -9.49
N PRO A 27 27.12 12.16 -10.80
CA PRO A 27 25.79 12.14 -11.44
C PRO A 27 25.13 10.75 -11.53
N HIS A 28 25.81 9.69 -11.07
CA HIS A 28 25.36 8.31 -11.29
C HIS A 28 24.06 8.00 -10.57
N PHE A 29 23.85 8.58 -9.37
CA PHE A 29 22.61 8.43 -8.62
C PHE A 29 21.41 8.97 -9.42
N GLN A 30 21.53 10.18 -9.98
CA GLN A 30 20.51 10.73 -10.88
C GLN A 30 20.33 9.88 -12.14
N GLN A 31 21.41 9.35 -12.73
CA GLN A 31 21.33 8.47 -13.89
C GLN A 31 20.57 7.17 -13.62
N LEU A 32 20.65 6.60 -12.41
CA LEU A 32 19.86 5.42 -12.03
C LEU A 32 18.36 5.73 -12.06
N PHE A 33 17.94 6.91 -11.57
CA PHE A 33 16.55 7.33 -11.64
C PHE A 33 16.09 7.62 -13.07
N MET A 34 16.93 8.28 -13.89
CA MET A 34 16.60 8.49 -15.30
C MET A 34 16.43 7.17 -16.04
N LEU A 35 17.33 6.20 -15.81
CA LEU A 35 17.20 4.86 -16.39
C LEU A 35 15.92 4.15 -15.94
N LEU A 36 15.57 4.24 -14.65
CA LEU A 36 14.32 3.68 -14.13
C LEU A 36 13.09 4.29 -14.81
N GLU A 37 13.10 5.62 -14.97
CA GLU A 37 12.01 6.37 -15.59
C GLU A 37 11.89 6.03 -17.07
N GLU A 38 12.99 6.02 -17.81
CA GLU A 38 13.04 5.63 -19.22
C GLU A 38 12.51 4.20 -19.40
N LEU A 39 13.03 3.22 -18.65
CA LEU A 39 12.59 1.82 -18.73
C LEU A 39 11.10 1.64 -18.40
N SER A 40 10.54 2.51 -17.54
CA SER A 40 9.13 2.47 -17.19
C SER A 40 8.21 3.09 -18.24
N LYS A 41 8.71 4.06 -19.01
CA LYS A 41 7.98 4.76 -20.08
C LYS A 41 8.18 4.15 -21.46
N LEU A 42 9.04 3.12 -21.58
CA LEU A 42 9.26 2.43 -22.84
C LEU A 42 7.96 1.81 -23.37
N ASP A 43 7.40 2.48 -24.37
CA ASP A 43 6.29 1.99 -25.15
C ASP A 43 6.81 1.40 -26.47
N PHE A 44 6.36 0.17 -26.78
CA PHE A 44 6.75 -0.57 -27.96
C PHE A 44 5.65 -0.55 -29.03
N ASN A 45 4.89 0.54 -29.10
CA ASN A 45 3.83 0.81 -30.08
C ASN A 45 4.35 1.08 -31.51
N PHE A 46 5.26 0.22 -31.99
CA PHE A 46 5.69 0.22 -33.38
C PHE A 46 4.68 -0.59 -34.23
N SER A 47 4.16 0.05 -35.27
CA SER A 47 3.11 -0.47 -36.17
C SER A 47 3.49 -1.74 -36.94
N LYS A 48 4.77 -2.12 -36.95
CA LYS A 48 5.30 -3.30 -37.66
C LYS A 48 5.68 -4.48 -36.76
N MET A 49 5.55 -4.36 -35.44
CA MET A 49 6.03 -5.38 -34.51
C MET A 49 4.97 -6.42 -34.19
N GLU A 50 5.33 -7.71 -34.21
CA GLU A 50 4.43 -8.80 -33.81
C GLU A 50 4.01 -8.65 -32.34
N SER A 51 2.75 -8.97 -32.03
CA SER A 51 2.17 -8.79 -30.70
C SER A 51 2.93 -9.54 -29.61
N GLN A 52 3.55 -10.67 -29.96
CA GLN A 52 4.33 -11.50 -29.04
C GLN A 52 5.71 -10.90 -28.74
N GLU A 53 6.41 -10.40 -29.75
CA GLU A 53 7.71 -9.73 -29.58
C GLU A 53 7.55 -8.45 -28.76
N ARG A 54 6.49 -7.67 -29.02
CA ARG A 54 6.14 -6.48 -28.22
C ARG A 54 5.99 -6.82 -26.74
N ARG A 55 5.25 -7.89 -26.41
CA ARG A 55 5.07 -8.36 -25.03
C ARG A 55 6.39 -8.82 -24.40
N GLY A 56 7.25 -9.48 -25.17
CA GLY A 56 8.58 -9.92 -24.71
C GLY A 56 9.49 -8.75 -24.33
N LEU A 57 9.56 -7.72 -25.17
CA LEU A 57 10.34 -6.52 -24.88
C LEU A 57 9.78 -5.74 -23.69
N GLN A 58 8.46 -5.55 -23.62
CA GLN A 58 7.83 -4.88 -22.48
C GLN A 58 8.09 -5.63 -21.16
N THR A 59 8.06 -6.97 -21.19
CA THR A 59 8.43 -7.80 -20.03
C THR A 59 9.89 -7.60 -19.63
N THR A 60 10.79 -7.57 -20.61
CA THR A 60 12.22 -7.39 -20.37
C THR A 60 12.52 -6.02 -19.78
N ALA A 61 11.89 -4.95 -20.30
CA ALA A 61 11.99 -3.60 -19.76
C ALA A 61 11.52 -3.54 -18.29
N ARG A 62 10.38 -4.20 -17.97
CA ARG A 62 9.87 -4.30 -16.60
C ARG A 62 10.82 -5.05 -15.67
N ILE A 63 11.38 -6.18 -16.09
CA ILE A 63 12.36 -6.96 -15.31
C ILE A 63 13.61 -6.11 -15.06
N LEU A 64 14.13 -5.43 -16.09
CA LEU A 64 15.32 -4.61 -15.95
C LEU A 64 15.06 -3.43 -15.02
N SER A 65 13.92 -2.76 -15.14
CA SER A 65 13.48 -1.70 -14.24
C SER A 65 13.48 -2.18 -12.78
N ARG A 66 12.95 -3.39 -12.51
CA ARG A 66 13.01 -3.99 -11.16
C ARG A 66 14.42 -4.25 -10.66
N LYS A 67 15.30 -4.76 -11.52
CA LYS A 67 16.70 -4.99 -11.13
C LYS A 67 17.43 -3.69 -10.81
N VAL A 68 17.17 -2.61 -11.55
CA VAL A 68 17.76 -1.29 -11.24
C VAL A 68 17.23 -0.78 -9.89
N TRP A 69 15.96 -1.00 -9.58
CA TRP A 69 15.41 -0.67 -8.27
C TRP A 69 16.01 -1.51 -7.14
N GLU A 70 16.12 -2.83 -7.31
CA GLU A 70 16.78 -3.72 -6.35
C GLU A 70 18.23 -3.27 -6.09
N LEU A 71 18.96 -2.90 -7.15
CA LEU A 71 20.29 -2.33 -7.01
C LEU A 71 20.27 -1.04 -6.17
N LEU A 72 19.33 -0.13 -6.43
CA LEU A 72 19.16 1.09 -5.65
C LEU A 72 18.87 0.79 -4.17
N MET A 73 18.08 -0.26 -3.88
CA MET A 73 17.77 -0.69 -2.51
C MET A 73 18.94 -1.35 -1.78
N LEU A 74 19.96 -1.81 -2.50
CA LEU A 74 21.21 -2.34 -1.92
C LEU A 74 22.21 -1.24 -1.57
N LEU A 75 22.05 -0.04 -2.12
CA LEU A 75 22.92 1.10 -1.82
C LEU A 75 22.57 1.71 -0.45
N PRO A 76 23.55 2.20 0.32
CA PRO A 76 23.27 3.03 1.47
C PRO A 76 22.44 4.26 1.07
N THR A 77 21.63 4.75 2.01
CA THR A 77 20.79 5.93 1.80
C THR A 77 21.64 7.12 1.39
N ASN A 78 21.20 7.85 0.35
CA ASN A 78 21.85 9.06 -0.11
C ASN A 78 21.87 10.09 1.02
N GLN A 79 23.07 10.49 1.42
CA GLN A 79 23.29 11.34 2.59
C GLN A 79 22.65 12.73 2.43
N SER A 80 22.68 13.30 1.22
CA SER A 80 22.08 14.62 0.93
C SER A 80 20.57 14.60 1.13
N MET A 81 19.88 13.58 0.62
CA MET A 81 18.43 13.43 0.79
C MET A 81 18.06 13.17 2.26
N LEU A 82 18.85 12.35 2.96
CA LEU A 82 18.66 12.08 4.39
C LEU A 82 18.85 13.34 5.25
N GLU A 83 19.89 14.13 4.96
CA GLU A 83 20.16 15.41 5.62
C GLU A 83 19.06 16.42 5.33
N GLY A 84 18.54 16.46 4.10
CA GLY A 84 17.38 17.29 3.74
C GLY A 84 16.16 17.01 4.62
N PHE A 85 15.81 15.73 4.82
CA PHE A 85 14.70 15.38 5.73
C PHE A 85 15.00 15.68 7.20
N LYS A 86 16.25 15.53 7.66
CA LYS A 86 16.64 15.90 9.02
C LYS A 86 16.61 17.41 9.25
N GLN A 87 17.02 18.19 8.26
CA GLN A 87 17.07 19.65 8.32
C GLN A 87 15.67 20.27 8.30
N ILE A 88 14.73 19.74 7.52
CA ILE A 88 13.36 20.27 7.51
C ILE A 88 12.65 20.09 8.86
N VAL A 89 12.99 19.00 9.56
CA VAL A 89 12.42 18.67 10.87
C VAL A 89 13.18 19.37 12.01
N SER A 90 14.29 20.07 11.72
CA SER A 90 15.03 20.85 12.72
C SER A 90 14.26 22.10 13.15
N GLU A 91 14.60 22.60 14.34
CA GLU A 91 13.91 23.73 14.96
C GLU A 91 14.12 25.04 14.18
N ASP A 92 15.26 25.17 13.50
CA ASP A 92 15.68 26.37 12.76
C ASP A 92 15.00 26.55 11.39
N CYS A 93 14.22 25.58 10.91
CA CYS A 93 13.61 25.62 9.59
C CYS A 93 12.14 26.10 9.65
N ASP A 94 11.86 27.28 9.10
CA ASP A 94 10.48 27.78 8.95
C ASP A 94 9.69 26.92 7.94
N GLU A 95 8.38 26.73 8.16
CA GLU A 95 7.50 25.96 7.24
C GLU A 95 7.54 26.46 5.80
N GLN A 96 7.79 27.75 5.58
CA GLN A 96 7.89 28.38 4.26
C GLN A 96 9.24 28.18 3.57
N LYS A 97 10.29 27.80 4.30
CA LYS A 97 11.64 27.53 3.76
C LYS A 97 11.87 26.06 3.45
N ALA A 98 11.01 25.17 3.95
CA ALA A 98 11.11 23.74 3.68
C ALA A 98 10.84 23.45 2.19
N SER A 99 11.87 23.03 1.46
CA SER A 99 11.80 22.66 0.04
C SER A 99 11.17 21.28 -0.17
N TRP A 100 9.95 21.09 0.35
CA TRP A 100 9.20 19.83 0.25
C TRP A 100 9.08 19.32 -1.18
N ASN A 101 8.94 20.20 -2.18
CA ASN A 101 8.86 19.83 -3.59
C ASN A 101 10.15 19.18 -4.12
N ALA A 102 11.33 19.51 -3.56
CA ALA A 102 12.59 18.92 -4.00
C ALA A 102 12.81 17.51 -3.44
N LEU A 103 12.30 17.26 -2.21
CA LEU A 103 12.43 15.99 -1.51
C LEU A 103 11.27 15.03 -1.79
N LEU A 104 10.04 15.52 -1.77
CA LEU A 104 8.81 14.79 -2.05
C LEU A 104 8.24 15.26 -3.41
N ASP A 105 9.05 15.08 -4.44
CA ASP A 105 8.70 15.39 -5.83
C ASP A 105 7.63 14.43 -6.35
N SER A 106 6.52 14.96 -6.87
CA SER A 106 5.40 14.17 -7.38
C SER A 106 5.47 13.85 -8.87
N VAL A 107 6.48 14.37 -9.59
CA VAL A 107 6.64 14.20 -11.05
C VAL A 107 7.17 12.81 -11.40
N GLY A 108 8.06 12.25 -10.59
CA GLY A 108 8.66 10.92 -10.80
C GLY A 108 8.30 9.92 -9.69
N PRO A 109 7.60 8.80 -10.00
CA PRO A 109 7.17 7.84 -8.98
C PRO A 109 8.35 7.17 -8.26
N HIS A 110 9.46 6.93 -8.95
CA HIS A 110 10.65 6.26 -8.38
C HIS A 110 11.35 7.12 -7.33
N LYS A 111 11.58 8.40 -7.63
CA LYS A 111 12.22 9.34 -6.71
C LYS A 111 11.31 9.59 -5.50
N LEU A 112 10.01 9.79 -5.74
CA LEU A 112 9.03 9.87 -4.66
C LEU A 112 9.09 8.62 -3.77
N MET A 113 9.16 7.43 -4.37
CA MET A 113 9.18 6.19 -3.62
C MET A 113 10.40 6.06 -2.74
N TYR A 114 11.57 6.40 -3.27
CA TYR A 114 12.80 6.43 -2.49
C TYR A 114 12.71 7.44 -1.33
N SER A 115 12.16 8.63 -1.57
CA SER A 115 11.97 9.63 -0.53
C SER A 115 10.98 9.20 0.56
N LEU A 116 9.88 8.54 0.18
CA LEU A 116 8.91 8.00 1.12
C LEU A 116 9.53 6.86 1.97
N GLN A 117 10.47 6.07 1.43
CA GLN A 117 11.23 5.08 2.21
C GLN A 117 12.14 5.71 3.25
N ILE A 118 12.72 6.88 2.97
CA ILE A 118 13.47 7.63 3.98
C ILE A 118 12.53 8.06 5.10
N VAL A 119 11.35 8.60 4.76
CA VAL A 119 10.32 9.00 5.74
C VAL A 119 9.87 7.80 6.59
N GLU A 120 9.60 6.64 5.97
CA GLU A 120 9.27 5.42 6.70
C GLU A 120 10.41 5.00 7.63
N THR A 121 11.64 5.01 7.13
CA THR A 121 12.80 4.60 7.91
C THR A 121 12.96 5.50 9.14
N LEU A 122 12.87 6.82 8.96
CA LEU A 122 12.97 7.81 10.04
C LEU A 122 11.83 7.71 11.06
N SER A 123 10.63 7.28 10.64
CA SER A 123 9.46 7.12 11.51
C SER A 123 9.32 5.75 12.18
N ARG A 124 10.11 4.73 11.79
CA ARG A 124 10.05 3.37 12.36
C ARG A 124 10.78 3.25 13.71
N PRO A 125 10.25 2.42 14.63
CA PRO A 125 10.91 2.18 15.90
C PRO A 125 12.19 1.35 15.81
N VAL A 126 13.21 1.71 16.59
CA VAL A 126 14.56 1.12 16.59
C VAL A 126 14.52 -0.38 16.94
N ARG A 127 13.52 -0.84 17.73
CA ARG A 127 13.28 -2.28 17.98
C ARG A 127 12.98 -3.08 16.71
N ASN A 128 12.38 -2.47 15.69
CA ASN A 128 12.10 -3.11 14.40
C ASN A 128 13.25 -2.98 13.39
N ARG A 129 14.16 -2.01 13.55
CA ARG A 129 15.38 -1.94 12.72
C ARG A 129 16.34 -3.10 12.99
N LYS A 130 16.51 -3.55 14.24
CA LYS A 130 17.40 -4.70 14.55
C LYS A 130 16.87 -6.05 14.05
N ARG A 131 15.54 -6.22 13.89
CA ARG A 131 14.96 -7.47 13.38
C ARG A 131 15.16 -7.68 11.88
N SER A 132 15.31 -6.62 11.08
CA SER A 132 15.59 -6.75 9.63
C SER A 132 17.06 -7.04 9.33
N PHE A 133 18.00 -6.64 10.19
CA PHE A 133 19.44 -6.87 10.01
C PHE A 133 19.93 -8.24 10.52
N MET A 134 19.18 -8.95 11.38
CA MET A 134 19.63 -10.23 11.96
C MET A 134 19.14 -11.50 11.26
N ARG A 135 18.63 -11.41 10.02
CA ARG A 135 18.21 -12.61 9.26
C ARG A 135 19.35 -13.38 8.58
N SER A 136 20.61 -13.07 8.88
CA SER A 136 21.76 -13.88 8.45
C SER A 136 22.69 -14.12 9.63
N GLY A 137 22.77 -15.36 10.11
CA GLY A 137 23.65 -15.79 11.19
C GLY A 137 22.93 -16.58 12.26
N GLY A 138 23.06 -17.91 12.22
CA GLY A 138 22.52 -18.81 13.23
C GLY A 138 23.28 -18.74 14.56
N GLY A 139 22.61 -19.21 15.62
CA GLY A 139 23.21 -19.70 16.86
C GLY A 139 23.76 -18.63 17.80
N ASP A 140 22.94 -18.12 18.73
CA ASP A 140 22.94 -18.61 20.10
C ASP A 140 22.02 -17.73 20.97
N SER A 141 21.14 -18.40 21.70
CA SER A 141 20.24 -17.82 22.68
C SER A 141 21.00 -17.33 23.90
N ILE A 142 21.19 -16.02 24.03
CA ILE A 142 21.54 -15.39 25.31
C ILE A 142 20.27 -14.83 25.94
N MET A 143 19.84 -15.48 27.02
CA MET A 143 18.78 -15.02 27.92
C MET A 143 19.14 -13.61 28.39
N SER A 144 18.23 -12.64 28.23
CA SER A 144 18.33 -11.34 28.91
C SER A 144 17.21 -11.24 29.93
N THR A 145 17.63 -11.32 31.17
CA THR A 145 16.92 -11.01 32.40
C THR A 145 16.53 -9.53 32.46
N ASP A 146 15.27 -9.32 32.84
CA ASP A 146 14.70 -8.24 33.65
C ASP A 146 15.52 -6.95 33.84
N SER A 147 15.04 -5.82 33.30
CA SER A 147 15.17 -4.50 33.93
C SER A 147 14.15 -3.50 33.34
N GLU A 148 13.16 -3.19 34.17
CA GLU A 148 12.69 -1.84 34.49
C GLU A 148 12.01 -0.95 33.42
N MET A 149 10.83 -0.50 33.85
CA MET A 149 9.92 0.46 33.26
C MET A 149 10.57 1.85 33.19
N ASP A 150 11.10 2.24 32.04
CA ASP A 150 11.49 3.63 31.78
C ASP A 150 10.43 4.33 30.91
N VAL A 151 9.87 5.41 31.46
CA VAL A 151 8.91 6.32 30.84
C VAL A 151 9.71 7.41 30.12
N THR A 152 10.56 7.01 29.18
CA THR A 152 11.23 7.95 28.28
C THR A 152 10.41 8.04 27.00
N GLU A 153 9.84 9.23 26.75
CA GLU A 153 9.13 9.55 25.50
C GLU A 153 9.95 9.08 24.30
N ASN A 154 9.34 8.25 23.46
CA ASN A 154 10.05 7.53 22.43
C ASN A 154 10.56 8.56 21.38
N PRO A 155 11.90 8.71 21.15
CA PRO A 155 12.47 9.75 20.29
C PRO A 155 11.99 9.71 18.83
N GLU A 156 11.30 8.65 18.45
CA GLU A 156 10.73 8.36 17.14
C GLU A 156 9.33 8.96 16.97
N GLU A 157 8.52 8.93 18.04
CA GLU A 157 7.25 9.65 18.11
C GLU A 157 7.52 11.17 18.07
N ILE A 158 8.65 11.60 18.62
CA ILE A 158 9.14 12.97 18.49
C ILE A 158 9.42 13.32 17.01
N TRP A 159 10.03 12.44 16.21
CA TRP A 159 10.28 12.72 14.79
C TRP A 159 8.99 12.75 13.98
N SER A 160 8.09 11.78 14.16
CA SER A 160 6.80 11.76 13.44
C SER A 160 5.93 12.96 13.79
N GLN A 161 5.88 13.37 15.06
CA GLN A 161 5.16 14.57 15.49
C GLN A 161 5.78 15.85 14.93
N LYS A 162 7.12 15.97 14.94
CA LYS A 162 7.81 17.12 14.32
C LYS A 162 7.56 17.16 12.80
N PHE A 163 7.58 16.02 12.11
CA PHE A 163 7.26 15.92 10.68
C PHE A 163 5.84 16.38 10.36
N ILE A 164 4.85 15.94 11.16
CA ILE A 164 3.45 16.37 11.00
C ILE A 164 3.30 17.87 11.26
N THR A 165 3.92 18.37 12.34
CA THR A 165 3.86 19.78 12.74
C THR A 165 4.44 20.70 11.67
N LYS A 166 5.57 20.32 11.05
CA LYS A 166 6.20 21.09 9.95
C LYS A 166 5.46 20.96 8.60
N GLY A 167 4.29 20.32 8.57
CA GLY A 167 3.45 20.23 7.38
C GLY A 167 3.77 19.05 6.44
N GLY A 168 4.60 18.09 6.85
CA GLY A 168 4.94 16.93 6.02
C GLY A 168 3.73 16.10 5.61
N LEU A 169 2.80 15.85 6.54
CA LEU A 169 1.54 15.14 6.26
C LEU A 169 0.63 15.92 5.31
N LYS A 170 0.57 17.25 5.45
CA LYS A 170 -0.16 18.11 4.52
C LYS A 170 0.40 17.99 3.11
N HIS A 171 1.72 17.93 2.96
CA HIS A 171 2.36 17.71 1.67
C HIS A 171 2.04 16.34 1.08
N LEU A 172 2.10 15.26 1.87
CA LEU A 172 1.70 13.91 1.40
C LEU A 172 0.24 13.89 0.91
N LEU A 173 -0.67 14.52 1.65
CA LEU A 173 -2.06 14.66 1.23
C LEU A 173 -2.22 15.51 -0.04
N ASN A 174 -1.39 16.53 -0.22
CA ASN A 174 -1.39 17.33 -1.45
C ASN A 174 -0.89 16.51 -2.65
N VAL A 175 0.15 15.69 -2.49
CA VAL A 175 0.62 14.75 -3.52
C VAL A 175 -0.47 13.71 -3.85
N PHE A 176 -1.19 13.21 -2.85
CA PHE A 176 -2.34 12.34 -3.08
C PHE A 176 -3.46 13.05 -3.87
N LYS A 177 -3.77 14.30 -3.51
CA LYS A 177 -4.82 15.10 -4.17
C LYS A 177 -4.45 15.59 -5.57
N SER A 178 -3.16 15.76 -5.87
CA SER A 178 -2.73 16.24 -7.19
C SER A 178 -3.04 15.25 -8.30
N GLY A 179 -3.24 13.98 -7.96
CA GLY A 179 -3.58 12.93 -8.91
C GLY A 179 -2.42 12.49 -9.81
N SER A 180 -1.19 12.91 -9.54
CA SER A 180 -0.04 12.58 -10.41
C SER A 180 0.26 11.08 -10.51
N LEU A 181 -0.19 10.29 -9.52
CA LEU A 181 -0.03 8.84 -9.47
C LEU A 181 -1.28 8.06 -9.93
N GLN A 182 -2.37 8.75 -10.30
CA GLN A 182 -3.61 8.12 -10.72
C GLN A 182 -3.53 7.61 -12.17
N ALA A 183 -4.52 6.82 -12.58
CA ALA A 183 -4.63 6.40 -13.97
C ALA A 183 -5.03 7.60 -14.84
N ASN A 184 -4.31 7.83 -15.93
CA ASN A 184 -4.72 8.78 -16.96
C ASN A 184 -5.71 8.08 -17.90
N GLU A 185 -6.67 8.82 -18.46
CA GLU A 185 -7.66 8.25 -19.40
C GLU A 185 -6.99 7.73 -20.70
N ASP A 186 -5.86 8.33 -21.08
CA ASP A 186 -5.17 8.06 -22.35
C ASP A 186 -3.99 7.08 -22.24
N GLU A 187 -3.58 6.67 -21.02
CA GLU A 187 -2.37 5.86 -20.80
C GLU A 187 -2.61 4.63 -19.92
N GLU A 188 -1.86 3.55 -20.18
CA GLU A 188 -1.83 2.40 -19.28
C GLU A 188 -1.30 2.80 -17.90
N TRP A 189 -2.13 2.71 -16.87
CA TRP A 189 -1.68 2.97 -15.50
C TRP A 189 -0.43 2.14 -15.15
N SER A 190 0.68 2.83 -14.93
CA SER A 190 1.99 2.24 -14.64
C SER A 190 2.00 1.47 -13.31
N GLN A 191 2.70 0.33 -13.28
CA GLN A 191 2.91 -0.45 -12.06
C GLN A 191 3.64 0.36 -10.99
N TRP A 192 4.60 1.20 -11.39
CA TRP A 192 5.32 2.08 -10.46
C TRP A 192 4.41 3.13 -9.83
N ASN A 193 3.46 3.68 -10.59
CA ASN A 193 2.48 4.63 -10.05
C ASN A 193 1.55 3.95 -9.04
N GLN A 194 1.11 2.72 -9.33
CA GLN A 194 0.26 1.94 -8.42
C GLN A 194 0.98 1.66 -7.10
N GLU A 195 2.20 1.12 -7.15
CA GLU A 195 2.97 0.81 -5.93
C GLU A 195 3.33 2.07 -5.16
N CYS A 196 3.69 3.15 -5.87
CA CYS A 196 3.98 4.43 -5.25
C CYS A 196 2.74 5.01 -4.53
N LEU A 197 1.58 4.94 -5.17
CA LEU A 197 0.30 5.37 -4.58
C LEU A 197 -0.09 4.52 -3.36
N ALA A 198 0.04 3.20 -3.46
CA ALA A 198 -0.23 2.27 -2.37
C ALA A 198 0.63 2.61 -1.15
N TYR A 199 1.92 2.80 -1.36
CA TYR A 199 2.87 3.11 -0.29
C TYR A 199 2.68 4.53 0.27
N LEU A 200 2.33 5.51 -0.57
CA LEU A 200 1.92 6.85 -0.13
C LEU A 200 0.68 6.78 0.77
N LEU A 201 -0.38 6.08 0.34
CA LEU A 201 -1.60 5.90 1.13
C LEU A 201 -1.35 5.17 2.44
N ARG A 202 -0.45 4.18 2.45
CA ARG A 202 -0.02 3.49 3.66
C ARG A 202 0.63 4.45 4.66
N LEU A 203 1.57 5.30 4.21
CA LEU A 203 2.20 6.30 5.07
C LEU A 203 1.22 7.38 5.54
N ILE A 204 0.35 7.86 4.65
CA ILE A 204 -0.72 8.78 5.02
C ILE A 204 -1.57 8.15 6.13
N SER A 205 -2.01 6.90 5.96
CA SER A 205 -2.82 6.19 6.96
C SER A 205 -2.08 6.04 8.29
N GLN A 206 -0.79 5.70 8.25
CA GLN A 206 0.05 5.57 9.44
C GLN A 206 0.17 6.89 10.22
N PHE A 207 0.41 8.02 9.55
CA PHE A 207 0.49 9.33 10.21
C PHE A 207 -0.87 9.94 10.55
N SER A 208 -1.95 9.40 9.99
CA SER A 208 -3.30 9.93 10.19
C SER A 208 -4.02 9.32 11.38
N VAL A 209 -3.48 8.29 12.02
CA VAL A 209 -4.09 7.57 13.14
C VAL A 209 -3.28 7.81 14.41
N ASP A 210 -3.95 8.01 15.54
CA ASP A 210 -3.33 8.17 16.85
C ASP A 210 -2.68 6.86 17.31
N SER A 211 -1.50 6.93 17.93
CA SER A 211 -0.72 5.76 18.38
C SER A 211 -1.55 4.75 19.19
N SER A 212 -2.51 5.22 19.99
CA SER A 212 -3.42 4.39 20.78
C SER A 212 -4.46 3.62 19.96
N ASP A 213 -4.97 4.21 18.87
CA ASP A 213 -5.94 3.56 17.98
C ASP A 213 -5.22 2.64 16.97
N ALA A 214 -3.95 2.92 16.63
CA ALA A 214 -3.12 2.09 15.76
C ALA A 214 -2.77 0.73 16.39
N GLU A 215 -2.46 0.69 17.69
CA GLU A 215 -2.21 -0.57 18.41
C GLU A 215 -3.47 -1.44 18.53
N ALA A 216 -4.64 -0.81 18.63
CA ALA A 216 -5.92 -1.51 18.74
C ALA A 216 -6.39 -2.13 17.42
N GLY A 217 -5.98 -1.57 16.27
CA GLY A 217 -6.41 -1.96 14.92
C GLY A 217 -5.43 -2.83 14.14
N HIS A 218 -4.36 -3.37 14.76
CA HIS A 218 -3.37 -4.19 14.07
C HIS A 218 -3.97 -5.51 13.58
N ASP A 219 -4.44 -5.51 12.32
CA ASP A 219 -4.88 -6.70 11.63
C ASP A 219 -3.66 -7.37 10.97
N ASP A 220 -3.21 -8.50 11.54
CA ASP A 220 -2.09 -9.34 11.10
C ASP A 220 -2.30 -9.98 9.70
N VAL A 221 -3.14 -9.39 8.84
CA VAL A 221 -3.40 -9.91 7.50
C VAL A 221 -2.12 -9.87 6.66
N PHE A 222 -1.25 -8.84 6.83
CA PHE A 222 -0.02 -8.73 6.05
C PHE A 222 1.16 -9.63 6.51
N GLU A 223 1.18 -10.07 7.77
CA GLU A 223 2.22 -11.02 8.24
C GLU A 223 1.91 -12.49 7.87
N THR A 224 0.68 -12.78 7.43
CA THR A 224 0.20 -14.16 7.26
C THR A 224 0.84 -14.88 6.05
N TYR A 225 1.40 -14.16 5.08
CA TYR A 225 1.96 -14.76 3.85
C TYR A 225 3.45 -15.09 3.90
N GLU A 226 4.21 -14.57 4.87
CA GLU A 226 5.66 -14.80 4.92
C GLU A 226 6.11 -15.96 5.81
N SER A 227 5.22 -16.58 6.60
CA SER A 227 5.65 -17.68 7.48
C SER A 227 4.61 -18.77 7.70
N PRO A 228 4.76 -19.95 7.08
CA PRO A 228 3.89 -21.12 7.31
C PRO A 228 3.89 -21.66 8.75
N ARG A 229 4.76 -21.15 9.64
CA ARG A 229 4.99 -21.71 10.98
C ARG A 229 4.12 -21.13 12.10
N ARG A 230 3.27 -20.12 11.85
CA ARG A 230 2.41 -19.51 12.90
C ARG A 230 0.96 -20.03 12.92
N LYS A 231 0.67 -21.20 12.34
CA LYS A 231 -0.70 -21.74 12.27
C LYS A 231 -1.29 -22.32 13.57
N MET A 232 -0.65 -22.17 14.75
CA MET A 232 -1.05 -22.95 15.95
C MET A 232 -1.51 -22.14 17.17
N LYS A 233 -1.81 -20.84 17.05
CA LYS A 233 -2.54 -20.07 18.06
C LYS A 233 -3.21 -18.91 17.31
N ARG A 234 -4.48 -18.97 16.93
CA ARG A 234 -5.63 -18.79 17.82
C ARG A 234 -6.87 -19.38 17.15
N LYS A 235 -7.61 -20.19 17.91
CA LYS A 235 -8.95 -20.66 17.57
C LYS A 235 -9.80 -20.34 18.80
N GLY A 236 -10.71 -19.36 18.69
CA GLY A 236 -11.74 -19.12 19.70
C GLY A 236 -11.77 -17.69 20.28
N GLY A 237 -12.89 -17.01 20.02
CA GLY A 237 -13.29 -15.75 20.64
C GLY A 237 -13.50 -14.66 19.61
N ASN A 238 -14.73 -14.10 19.52
CA ASN A 238 -15.12 -13.01 18.62
C ASN A 238 -14.02 -11.96 18.43
N GLU A 239 -13.22 -12.09 17.37
CA GLU A 239 -12.23 -11.09 16.98
C GLU A 239 -13.01 -9.87 16.49
N LYS A 240 -13.22 -8.92 17.40
CA LYS A 240 -13.88 -7.66 17.08
C LYS A 240 -12.96 -6.92 16.11
N ILE A 241 -13.45 -6.63 14.90
CA ILE A 241 -12.72 -5.85 13.89
C ILE A 241 -12.64 -4.41 14.41
N VAL A 242 -11.50 -4.04 15.00
CA VAL A 242 -11.29 -2.68 15.50
C VAL A 242 -10.79 -1.80 14.37
N ILE A 243 -11.51 -0.72 14.09
CA ILE A 243 -11.13 0.26 13.07
C ILE A 243 -10.45 1.45 13.73
N PRO A 244 -9.20 1.78 13.33
CA PRO A 244 -8.54 2.99 13.78
C PRO A 244 -9.20 4.24 13.18
N ARG A 245 -9.34 5.29 13.99
CA ARG A 245 -9.89 6.58 13.55
C ARG A 245 -8.79 7.54 13.12
N LEU A 246 -9.19 8.45 12.24
CA LEU A 246 -8.34 9.52 11.75
C LEU A 246 -8.31 10.69 12.74
N ASN A 247 -7.12 11.26 12.90
CA ASN A 247 -6.85 12.36 13.81
C ASN A 247 -7.57 13.64 13.35
N LYS A 248 -7.91 14.52 14.29
CA LYS A 248 -8.65 15.77 13.97
C LYS A 248 -7.91 16.64 12.95
N SER A 249 -6.57 16.68 13.01
CA SER A 249 -5.73 17.44 12.09
C SER A 249 -5.85 16.94 10.65
N THR A 250 -5.96 15.62 10.45
CA THR A 250 -6.07 15.05 9.10
C THR A 250 -7.46 15.24 8.52
N LEU A 251 -8.50 15.08 9.35
CA LEU A 251 -9.87 15.40 8.97
C LEU A 251 -10.03 16.86 8.54
N ALA A 252 -9.39 17.80 9.23
CA ALA A 252 -9.42 19.23 8.85
C ALA A 252 -8.73 19.51 7.50
N MET A 253 -7.76 18.68 7.11
CA MET A 253 -7.06 18.80 5.82
C MET A 253 -7.80 18.09 4.67
N LEU A 254 -8.77 17.21 4.96
CA LEU A 254 -9.52 16.46 3.96
C LEU A 254 -10.83 17.18 3.60
N ASN A 255 -11.03 17.44 2.32
CA ASN A 255 -12.33 17.86 1.81
C ASN A 255 -13.11 16.60 1.39
N ILE A 256 -14.36 16.48 1.85
CA ILE A 256 -15.19 15.29 1.68
C ILE A 256 -15.42 15.02 0.19
N ASP A 257 -15.88 16.01 -0.57
CA ASP A 257 -16.27 15.83 -1.97
C ASP A 257 -15.06 15.45 -2.84
N THR A 258 -13.95 16.18 -2.72
CA THR A 258 -12.76 15.93 -3.54
C THR A 258 -12.04 14.65 -3.13
N GLY A 259 -11.82 14.45 -1.83
CA GLY A 259 -11.12 13.27 -1.32
C GLY A 259 -11.89 11.98 -1.58
N LEU A 260 -13.21 11.99 -1.40
CA LEU A 260 -14.05 10.82 -1.66
C LEU A 260 -14.11 10.52 -3.16
N SER A 261 -14.27 11.54 -4.01
CA SER A 261 -14.26 11.37 -5.46
C SER A 261 -12.94 10.75 -5.94
N ILE A 262 -11.80 11.24 -5.43
CA ILE A 262 -10.47 10.70 -5.74
C ILE A 262 -10.36 9.23 -5.30
N LEU A 263 -10.72 8.90 -4.06
CA LEU A 263 -10.64 7.51 -3.56
C LEU A 263 -11.55 6.57 -4.35
N MET A 264 -12.77 6.99 -4.65
CA MET A 264 -13.71 6.20 -5.45
C MET A 264 -13.16 5.97 -6.87
N GLN A 265 -12.54 6.99 -7.48
CA GLN A 265 -11.94 6.89 -8.81
C GLN A 265 -10.73 5.94 -8.81
N ILE A 266 -9.80 6.08 -7.87
CA ILE A 266 -8.64 5.17 -7.70
C ILE A 266 -9.10 3.72 -7.58
N LEU A 267 -10.09 3.45 -6.74
CA LEU A 267 -10.63 2.12 -6.53
C LEU A 267 -11.35 1.58 -7.77
N TYR A 268 -12.07 2.44 -8.48
CA TYR A 268 -12.74 2.10 -9.73
C TYR A 268 -11.74 1.72 -10.83
N ASP A 269 -10.66 2.50 -10.97
CA ASP A 269 -9.60 2.30 -11.95
C ASP A 269 -8.74 1.06 -11.63
N ALA A 270 -8.54 0.78 -10.34
CA ALA A 270 -7.79 -0.41 -9.90
C ALA A 270 -8.52 -1.72 -10.23
N ALA A 271 -9.85 -1.66 -10.36
CA ALA A 271 -10.70 -2.78 -10.72
C ALA A 271 -11.06 -2.83 -12.22
N VAL A 272 -10.48 -1.98 -13.07
CA VAL A 272 -10.69 -2.02 -14.52
C VAL A 272 -10.14 -3.32 -15.12
N PRO A 273 -10.93 -4.07 -15.91
CA PRO A 273 -10.44 -5.24 -16.63
C PRO A 273 -9.36 -4.85 -17.63
N ARG A 274 -8.18 -5.48 -17.56
CA ARG A 274 -7.10 -5.26 -18.53
C ARG A 274 -6.91 -6.46 -19.43
N GLU A 275 -6.85 -6.20 -20.73
CA GLU A 275 -6.60 -7.20 -21.78
C GLU A 275 -5.15 -7.71 -21.79
N SER A 276 -4.25 -7.14 -20.98
CA SER A 276 -2.88 -7.60 -20.87
C SER A 276 -2.86 -8.96 -20.18
N GLY A 277 -2.41 -9.99 -20.90
CA GLY A 277 -2.23 -11.35 -20.38
C GLY A 277 -1.36 -11.42 -19.11
N PRO A 278 -1.23 -12.62 -18.50
CA PRO A 278 -0.66 -12.80 -17.18
C PRO A 278 0.86 -12.64 -17.21
N ILE A 279 1.34 -11.39 -17.30
CA ILE A 279 2.77 -11.09 -17.18
C ILE A 279 2.98 -10.61 -15.75
N HIS A 280 3.12 -11.59 -14.85
CA HIS A 280 3.43 -11.41 -13.44
C HIS A 280 4.95 -11.23 -13.27
N THR A 281 5.44 -10.02 -13.50
CA THR A 281 6.68 -9.56 -12.85
C THR A 281 6.23 -8.92 -11.54
N GLY A 282 6.29 -9.65 -10.42
CA GLY A 282 5.72 -9.27 -9.11
C GLY A 282 5.88 -7.77 -8.75
N THR A 283 5.02 -7.15 -7.96
CA THR A 283 4.06 -7.60 -6.94
C THR A 283 2.74 -6.84 -7.10
N TRP A 284 1.67 -7.40 -6.54
CA TRP A 284 0.39 -6.87 -6.01
C TRP A 284 -0.05 -5.40 -6.17
N GLY A 285 0.48 -4.56 -7.05
CA GLY A 285 0.26 -3.11 -7.07
C GLY A 285 -1.21 -2.70 -7.03
N ARG A 286 -2.06 -3.29 -7.89
CA ARG A 286 -3.52 -3.03 -7.85
C ARG A 286 -4.19 -3.52 -6.56
N ALA A 287 -3.79 -4.69 -6.07
CA ALA A 287 -4.35 -5.25 -4.83
C ALA A 287 -4.00 -4.37 -3.62
N GLU A 288 -2.74 -3.92 -3.55
CA GLU A 288 -2.23 -3.03 -2.51
C GLU A 288 -2.89 -1.65 -2.58
N VAL A 289 -3.05 -1.09 -3.78
CA VAL A 289 -3.81 0.16 -3.96
C VAL A 289 -5.22 0.00 -3.42
N VAL A 290 -5.92 -1.09 -3.78
CA VAL A 290 -7.27 -1.35 -3.27
C VAL A 290 -7.28 -1.50 -1.75
N HIS A 291 -6.34 -2.28 -1.21
CA HIS A 291 -6.20 -2.51 0.23
C HIS A 291 -6.01 -1.20 1.01
N TYR A 292 -5.01 -0.39 0.66
CA TYR A 292 -4.72 0.84 1.39
C TYR A 292 -5.77 1.93 1.13
N SER A 293 -6.32 2.01 -0.08
CA SER A 293 -7.40 2.98 -0.39
C SER A 293 -8.68 2.65 0.37
N LEU A 294 -9.11 1.39 0.39
CA LEU A 294 -10.29 0.99 1.16
C LEU A 294 -10.04 1.07 2.66
N SER A 295 -8.86 0.69 3.15
CA SER A 295 -8.54 0.80 4.58
C SER A 295 -8.59 2.26 5.03
N PHE A 296 -8.03 3.19 4.25
CA PHE A 296 -8.13 4.61 4.52
C PHE A 296 -9.57 5.12 4.46
N LEU A 297 -10.36 4.70 3.46
CA LEU A 297 -11.78 5.05 3.36
C LEU A 297 -12.59 4.53 4.56
N VAL A 298 -12.29 3.32 5.02
CA VAL A 298 -12.89 2.72 6.22
C VAL A 298 -12.56 3.56 7.45
N SER A 299 -11.29 3.89 7.69
CA SER A 299 -10.92 4.79 8.79
C SER A 299 -11.61 6.16 8.68
N TRP A 300 -11.71 6.72 7.48
CA TRP A 300 -12.33 8.02 7.26
C TRP A 300 -13.84 8.02 7.52
N THR A 301 -14.55 7.01 7.03
CA THR A 301 -16.01 6.86 7.22
C THR A 301 -16.39 6.67 8.69
N TYR A 302 -15.58 5.96 9.48
CA TYR A 302 -15.80 5.81 10.91
C TYR A 302 -15.41 7.05 11.73
N SER A 303 -14.61 7.93 11.14
CA SER A 303 -14.19 9.19 11.76
C SER A 303 -15.14 10.34 11.48
N CYS A 304 -15.89 10.30 10.37
CA CYS A 304 -16.81 11.35 9.94
C CYS A 304 -18.09 10.78 9.30
N ASP A 305 -19.23 10.96 9.98
CA ASP A 305 -20.54 10.44 9.55
C ASP A 305 -21.03 11.03 8.20
N ASN A 306 -20.57 12.24 7.84
CA ASN A 306 -20.91 12.87 6.56
C ASN A 306 -20.31 12.12 5.37
N VAL A 307 -19.13 11.50 5.52
CA VAL A 307 -18.47 10.73 4.46
C VAL A 307 -19.30 9.49 4.12
N ARG A 308 -19.90 8.86 5.13
CA ARG A 308 -20.81 7.72 4.96
C ARG A 308 -22.01 8.09 4.09
N GLN A 309 -22.66 9.22 4.41
CA GLN A 309 -23.81 9.70 3.65
C GLN A 309 -23.40 10.06 2.22
N ALA A 310 -22.30 10.81 2.04
CA ALA A 310 -21.78 11.18 0.73
C ALA A 310 -21.44 9.95 -0.15
N LEU A 311 -20.87 8.90 0.45
CA LEU A 311 -20.55 7.65 -0.25
C LEU A 311 -21.81 6.97 -0.80
N CYS A 312 -22.85 6.81 0.03
CA CYS A 312 -24.11 6.17 -0.40
C CYS A 312 -24.93 7.04 -1.36
N SER A 313 -24.85 8.37 -1.24
CA SER A 313 -25.54 9.31 -2.12
C SER A 313 -24.85 9.52 -3.47
N SER A 314 -23.61 9.05 -3.63
CA SER A 314 -22.86 9.20 -4.87
C SER A 314 -23.51 8.41 -6.02
N PRO A 315 -23.73 9.03 -7.20
CA PRO A 315 -24.29 8.32 -8.35
C PRO A 315 -23.36 7.20 -8.85
N LYS A 316 -22.05 7.31 -8.56
CA LYS A 316 -21.06 6.30 -8.93
C LYS A 316 -21.05 5.09 -7.99
N PHE A 317 -21.77 5.13 -6.87
CA PHE A 317 -21.70 4.10 -5.82
C PHE A 317 -22.07 2.69 -6.29
N VAL A 318 -23.18 2.55 -7.01
CA VAL A 318 -23.68 1.26 -7.51
C VAL A 318 -22.73 0.68 -8.58
N PRO A 319 -22.31 1.43 -9.62
CA PRO A 319 -21.27 0.97 -10.56
C PRO A 319 -19.94 0.65 -9.88
N TRP A 320 -19.52 1.46 -8.90
CA TRP A 320 -18.29 1.27 -8.13
C TRP A 320 -18.31 -0.05 -7.36
N LEU A 321 -19.41 -0.34 -6.67
CA LEU A 321 -19.59 -1.57 -5.91
C LEU A 321 -19.60 -2.80 -6.83
N LYS A 322 -20.36 -2.74 -7.93
CA LYS A 322 -20.42 -3.81 -8.93
C LYS A 322 -19.02 -4.11 -9.50
N ARG A 323 -18.27 -3.07 -9.84
CA ARG A 323 -16.95 -3.21 -10.42
C ARG A 323 -15.95 -3.86 -9.47
N LEU A 324 -15.88 -3.36 -8.23
CA LEU A 324 -14.98 -3.87 -7.21
C LEU A 324 -15.25 -5.33 -6.84
N THR A 325 -16.53 -5.72 -6.80
CA THR A 325 -16.93 -7.05 -6.28
C THR A 325 -17.05 -8.11 -7.37
N LEU A 326 -17.49 -7.75 -8.59
CA LEU A 326 -17.83 -8.71 -9.64
C LEU A 326 -17.01 -8.56 -10.92
N GLU A 327 -16.70 -7.32 -11.35
CA GLU A 327 -16.09 -7.08 -12.68
C GLU A 327 -14.56 -7.08 -12.66
N ALA A 328 -13.93 -6.83 -11.51
CA ALA A 328 -12.47 -6.92 -11.37
C ALA A 328 -11.99 -8.32 -11.80
N PRO A 329 -11.09 -8.45 -12.79
CA PRO A 329 -10.73 -9.76 -13.33
C PRO A 329 -9.84 -10.55 -12.37
N GLU A 330 -8.95 -9.88 -11.63
CA GLU A 330 -8.03 -10.53 -10.71
C GLU A 330 -8.72 -10.98 -9.41
N PRO A 331 -8.61 -12.28 -9.04
CA PRO A 331 -9.17 -12.82 -7.80
C PRO A 331 -8.75 -12.05 -6.54
N PHE A 332 -7.46 -11.75 -6.41
CA PHE A 332 -6.92 -11.04 -5.27
C PHE A 332 -7.39 -9.59 -5.13
N VAL A 333 -7.68 -8.89 -6.24
CA VAL A 333 -8.25 -7.54 -6.21
C VAL A 333 -9.66 -7.58 -5.64
N ARG A 334 -10.48 -8.54 -6.10
CA ARG A 334 -11.83 -8.76 -5.54
C ARG A 334 -11.78 -9.11 -4.06
N ARG A 335 -10.83 -9.95 -3.65
CA ARG A 335 -10.67 -10.33 -2.24
C ARG A 335 -10.39 -9.13 -1.35
N GLU A 336 -9.42 -8.29 -1.70
CA GLU A 336 -9.10 -7.07 -0.94
C GLU A 336 -10.27 -6.08 -0.94
N ALA A 337 -10.97 -5.97 -2.07
CA ALA A 337 -12.17 -5.15 -2.16
C ALA A 337 -13.27 -5.61 -1.18
N CYS A 338 -13.61 -6.91 -1.22
CA CYS A 338 -14.58 -7.51 -0.32
C CYS A 338 -14.15 -7.41 1.14
N MET A 339 -12.86 -7.57 1.46
CA MET A 339 -12.34 -7.41 2.82
C MET A 339 -12.52 -5.98 3.33
N GLY A 340 -12.22 -4.98 2.50
CA GLY A 340 -12.44 -3.57 2.84
C GLY A 340 -13.91 -3.24 3.07
N LEU A 341 -14.81 -3.73 2.19
CA LEU A 341 -16.26 -3.56 2.34
C LEU A 341 -16.81 -4.28 3.58
N TYR A 342 -16.26 -5.45 3.90
CA TYR A 342 -16.59 -6.20 5.10
C TYR A 342 -16.22 -5.41 6.36
N ARG A 343 -15.00 -4.86 6.42
CA ARG A 343 -14.57 -3.95 7.50
C ARG A 343 -15.46 -2.71 7.56
N LEU A 344 -15.83 -2.13 6.40
CA LEU A 344 -16.72 -0.98 6.33
C LEU A 344 -18.08 -1.25 7.01
N CYS A 345 -18.66 -2.44 6.80
CA CYS A 345 -19.98 -2.79 7.32
C CYS A 345 -19.98 -3.34 8.76
N LEU A 346 -18.99 -4.18 9.11
CA LEU A 346 -18.98 -4.93 10.38
C LEU A 346 -17.89 -4.50 11.36
N GLY A 347 -17.11 -3.48 11.02
CA GLY A 347 -16.13 -2.93 11.92
C GLY A 347 -16.74 -2.16 13.10
N ARG A 348 -15.89 -1.94 14.10
CA ARG A 348 -16.23 -1.22 15.32
C ARG A 348 -15.04 -0.36 15.76
N THR A 349 -15.30 0.85 16.23
CA THR A 349 -14.26 1.71 16.82
C THR A 349 -14.15 1.52 18.33
N THR A 350 -13.07 2.03 18.93
CA THR A 350 -12.80 1.96 20.38
C THR A 350 -13.89 2.63 21.24
N ASP A 351 -14.56 3.66 20.71
CA ASP A 351 -15.73 4.33 21.32
C ASP A 351 -17.07 3.60 21.09
N GLY A 352 -17.08 2.49 20.35
CA GLY A 352 -18.25 1.67 20.13
C GLY A 352 -19.13 2.04 18.94
N LYS A 353 -18.72 2.97 18.05
CA LYS A 353 -19.42 3.16 16.78
C LYS A 353 -19.28 1.92 15.91
N THR A 354 -20.35 1.58 15.18
CA THR A 354 -20.43 0.39 14.35
C THR A 354 -20.82 0.73 12.91
N GLY A 355 -20.31 -0.04 11.95
CA GLY A 355 -20.64 0.13 10.52
C GLY A 355 -22.02 -0.35 10.07
N TYR A 356 -22.84 -0.91 10.97
CA TYR A 356 -24.15 -1.46 10.63
C TYR A 356 -25.07 -0.54 9.80
N PRO A 357 -25.06 0.80 9.93
CA PRO A 357 -25.84 1.68 9.07
C PRO A 357 -25.53 1.57 7.57
N LEU A 358 -24.34 1.07 7.19
CA LEU A 358 -23.94 0.82 5.79
C LEU A 358 -24.33 -0.58 5.30
N LEU A 359 -24.63 -1.50 6.22
CA LEU A 359 -24.89 -2.89 5.90
C LEU A 359 -26.11 -3.06 5.00
N ILE A 360 -27.22 -2.38 5.34
CA ILE A 360 -28.47 -2.51 4.58
C ILE A 360 -28.31 -1.97 3.14
N PRO A 361 -27.86 -0.71 2.91
CA PRO A 361 -27.64 -0.23 1.55
C PRO A 361 -26.65 -1.07 0.75
N MET A 362 -25.59 -1.57 1.39
CA MET A 362 -24.61 -2.44 0.75
C MET A 362 -25.23 -3.74 0.26
N ILE A 363 -25.92 -4.46 1.13
CA ILE A 363 -26.50 -5.77 0.80
C ILE A 363 -27.61 -5.63 -0.23
N THR A 364 -28.48 -4.62 -0.12
CA THR A 364 -29.53 -4.40 -1.11
C THR A 364 -28.96 -4.26 -2.52
N ASN A 365 -27.87 -3.50 -2.67
CA ASN A 365 -27.19 -3.36 -3.95
C ASN A 365 -26.46 -4.63 -4.39
N LEU A 366 -25.78 -5.34 -3.48
CA LEU A 366 -25.11 -6.61 -3.80
C LEU A 366 -26.10 -7.69 -4.25
N LEU A 367 -27.27 -7.78 -3.61
CA LEU A 367 -28.34 -8.71 -3.99
C LEU A 367 -28.91 -8.40 -5.37
N SER A 368 -28.99 -7.11 -5.75
CA SER A 368 -29.40 -6.72 -7.11
C SER A 368 -28.46 -7.26 -8.20
N PHE A 369 -27.24 -7.65 -7.84
CA PHE A 369 -26.26 -8.20 -8.76
C PHE A 369 -26.16 -9.73 -8.70
N LEU A 370 -27.05 -10.41 -7.97
CA LEU A 370 -26.97 -11.85 -7.77
C LEU A 370 -27.01 -12.62 -9.10
N ASP A 371 -27.89 -12.22 -10.02
CA ASP A 371 -27.99 -12.83 -11.36
C ASP A 371 -26.68 -12.68 -12.16
N ASN A 372 -26.06 -11.51 -12.05
CA ASN A 372 -24.76 -11.25 -12.67
C ASN A 372 -23.67 -12.14 -12.03
N ALA A 373 -23.65 -12.26 -10.71
CA ALA A 373 -22.69 -13.09 -9.98
C ALA A 373 -22.81 -14.58 -10.36
N LEU A 374 -24.04 -15.09 -10.52
CA LEU A 374 -24.30 -16.47 -10.94
C LEU A 374 -23.81 -16.75 -12.37
N SER A 375 -23.72 -15.73 -13.23
CA SER A 375 -23.22 -15.86 -14.60
C SER A 375 -21.69 -15.91 -14.71
N ILE A 376 -20.96 -15.59 -13.63
CA ILE A 376 -19.49 -15.54 -13.62
C ILE A 376 -18.94 -16.97 -13.75
N LYS A 377 -18.32 -17.26 -14.89
CA LYS A 377 -17.60 -18.52 -15.10
C LYS A 377 -16.15 -18.38 -14.61
N PRO A 378 -15.63 -19.32 -13.80
CA PRO A 378 -14.27 -19.27 -13.32
C PRO A 378 -13.28 -19.33 -14.48
N GLN A 379 -12.38 -18.34 -14.58
CA GLN A 379 -11.30 -18.36 -15.58
C GLN A 379 -10.37 -19.56 -15.33
N LYS A 380 -10.15 -20.35 -16.40
CA LYS A 380 -9.33 -21.59 -16.39
C LYS A 380 -7.82 -21.34 -16.18
N THR A 381 -7.37 -20.09 -16.16
CA THR A 381 -5.95 -19.70 -16.24
C THR A 381 -5.19 -19.65 -14.91
N TYR A 382 -5.85 -19.71 -13.75
CA TYR A 382 -5.14 -19.80 -12.47
C TYR A 382 -5.05 -21.24 -11.97
N THR A 383 -3.84 -21.81 -11.98
CA THR A 383 -3.48 -23.06 -11.29
C THR A 383 -3.37 -22.83 -9.78
N ASP A 384 -4.44 -22.35 -9.16
CA ASP A 384 -4.60 -22.42 -7.71
C ASP A 384 -6.05 -22.83 -7.41
N VAL A 385 -6.24 -24.14 -7.31
CA VAL A 385 -7.54 -24.79 -7.09
C VAL A 385 -8.05 -24.52 -5.65
N SER A 386 -7.22 -23.97 -4.77
CA SER A 386 -7.55 -23.74 -3.36
C SER A 386 -8.23 -22.39 -3.08
N ASN A 387 -7.87 -21.32 -3.81
CA ASN A 387 -8.40 -19.98 -3.59
C ASN A 387 -9.73 -19.67 -4.31
N LYS A 388 -10.05 -20.39 -5.39
CA LYS A 388 -11.25 -20.11 -6.22
C LYS A 388 -12.58 -20.40 -5.51
N LYS A 389 -12.60 -21.33 -4.55
CA LYS A 389 -13.80 -21.60 -3.74
C LYS A 389 -14.02 -20.47 -2.73
N LEU A 390 -12.96 -19.97 -2.10
CA LEU A 390 -13.04 -18.94 -1.05
C LEU A 390 -13.76 -17.67 -1.50
N GLU A 391 -13.61 -17.23 -2.76
CA GLU A 391 -14.23 -15.98 -3.25
C GLU A 391 -15.74 -16.05 -3.41
N LEU A 392 -16.27 -17.15 -4.00
CA LEU A 392 -17.71 -17.39 -3.98
C LEU A 392 -18.20 -17.57 -2.54
N PHE A 393 -17.41 -18.24 -1.68
CA PHE A 393 -17.71 -18.37 -0.25
C PHE A 393 -17.68 -17.04 0.52
N PHE A 394 -16.97 -16.01 0.07
CA PHE A 394 -16.97 -14.68 0.71
C PHE A 394 -18.14 -13.83 0.25
N PHE A 395 -18.51 -13.87 -1.04
CA PHE A 395 -19.74 -13.23 -1.54
C PHE A 395 -20.98 -13.89 -0.93
N ILE A 396 -21.03 -15.22 -0.94
CA ILE A 396 -22.07 -16.01 -0.25
C ILE A 396 -21.94 -15.84 1.26
N GLY A 397 -20.73 -15.68 1.80
CA GLY A 397 -20.44 -15.46 3.23
C GLY A 397 -21.01 -14.15 3.76
N MET A 398 -20.83 -13.07 3.01
CA MET A 398 -21.47 -11.77 3.24
C MET A 398 -23.00 -11.90 3.25
N ILE A 399 -23.57 -12.71 2.34
CA ILE A 399 -25.01 -12.97 2.24
C ILE A 399 -25.49 -13.89 3.39
N THR A 400 -24.73 -14.90 3.79
CA THR A 400 -25.09 -15.83 4.88
C THR A 400 -24.95 -15.20 6.27
N ILE A 401 -24.04 -14.23 6.45
CA ILE A 401 -23.96 -13.43 7.68
C ILE A 401 -25.22 -12.58 7.86
N TRP A 402 -25.83 -12.08 6.76
CA TRP A 402 -27.13 -11.41 6.81
C TRP A 402 -28.24 -12.37 7.24
N ASP A 403 -28.32 -13.57 6.66
CA ASP A 403 -29.30 -14.58 7.10
C ASP A 403 -29.13 -14.97 8.57
N TYR A 404 -27.89 -15.02 9.07
CA TYR A 404 -27.62 -15.32 10.48
C TYR A 404 -28.07 -14.19 11.42
N TYR A 405 -27.96 -12.92 11.00
CA TYR A 405 -28.36 -11.75 11.81
C TYR A 405 -29.82 -11.34 11.62
N THR A 406 -30.47 -11.68 10.50
CA THR A 406 -31.90 -11.41 10.27
C THR A 406 -32.80 -12.56 10.70
N ASN A 407 -32.37 -13.82 10.56
CA ASN A 407 -33.14 -15.00 10.96
C ASN A 407 -32.80 -15.52 12.38
N GLY A 408 -32.30 -14.63 13.24
CA GLY A 408 -32.13 -14.87 14.69
C GLY A 408 -33.43 -15.23 15.45
N THR A 409 -34.57 -15.29 14.76
CA THR A 409 -35.77 -16.00 15.23
C THR A 409 -36.20 -17.04 14.21
N GLY A 410 -35.55 -18.20 14.28
CA GLY A 410 -36.05 -19.51 13.87
C GLY A 410 -36.81 -19.60 12.55
N ASN A 411 -36.11 -19.94 11.47
CA ASN A 411 -36.40 -21.20 10.78
C ASN A 411 -35.27 -21.58 9.82
N ARG A 412 -34.84 -22.84 9.94
CA ARG A 412 -33.99 -23.52 8.96
C ARG A 412 -34.77 -23.68 7.66
N SER A 413 -34.16 -23.37 6.52
CA SER A 413 -33.99 -24.29 5.37
C SER A 413 -33.61 -23.49 4.12
N ILE A 414 -32.43 -23.77 3.54
CA ILE A 414 -32.16 -23.52 2.13
C ILE A 414 -31.72 -24.85 1.54
N CYS A 415 -32.60 -25.43 0.71
CA CYS A 415 -32.26 -26.35 -0.35
C CYS A 415 -32.00 -25.54 -1.63
#